data_AF-A0A537W7W5-F1
#
_entry.id   AF-A0A537W7W5-F1
#
_cell.length_a   1.000
_cell.length_b   1.000
_cell.length_c   1.000
_cell.angle_alpha   90.00
_cell.angle_beta   90.00
_cell.angle_gamma   90.00
#
_symmetry.space_group_name_H-M   'P 1'
#
loop_
_entity.id
_entity.type
_entity.pdbx_description
1 polymer ?
#
loop_
_entity_poly.entity_id
_entity_poly.type
_entity_poly.pdbx_seq_one_letter_code
_entity_poly.pdbx_strand_id
1 'polypeptide(L)'
;MTGPPLASSFLQSQSFRDVLYIIAFSLFIQGLRGLAGPTTAVRGNRIAAVGMAIAVIATLLNPLEGNWGLIVLGIALGTAVG
;
A
#
# COMPACT_ATOMS: atom_id res chain seq x y z
N MET A 1 10.95 -11.71 -26.63
CA MET A 1 9.81 -12.62 -26.89
C MET A 1 8.80 -12.42 -25.76
N THR A 2 7.81 -11.58 -26.00
CA THR A 2 6.76 -11.19 -25.06
C THR A 2 5.86 -12.39 -24.77
N GLY A 3 5.77 -12.81 -23.50
CA GLY A 3 4.82 -13.83 -23.06
C GLY A 3 3.38 -13.44 -23.40
N PRO A 4 2.43 -14.40 -23.39
CA PRO A 4 1.11 -14.20 -23.95
C PRO A 4 0.42 -12.95 -23.36
N PRO A 5 -0.27 -12.14 -24.18
CA PRO A 5 -0.95 -10.90 -23.77
C PRO A 5 -2.14 -11.09 -22.80
N LEU A 6 -2.28 -12.29 -22.21
CA LEU A 6 -3.37 -12.69 -21.31
C LEU A 6 -3.03 -12.49 -19.82
N ALA A 7 -1.80 -12.06 -19.49
CA ALA A 7 -1.29 -12.02 -18.11
C ALA A 7 -1.18 -10.62 -17.49
N SER A 8 -1.71 -9.57 -18.14
CA SER A 8 -2.06 -8.33 -17.41
C SER A 8 -3.34 -8.59 -16.62
N SER A 9 -3.20 -9.35 -15.53
CA SER A 9 -4.31 -9.62 -14.61
C SER A 9 -4.99 -8.30 -14.24
N PHE A 10 -6.32 -8.22 -14.17
CA PHE A 10 -7.01 -6.95 -13.85
C PHE A 10 -6.45 -6.25 -12.60
N LEU A 11 -6.00 -7.02 -11.61
CA LEU A 11 -5.33 -6.56 -10.38
C LEU A 11 -3.98 -5.86 -10.63
N GLN A 12 -3.36 -6.13 -11.78
CA GLN A 12 -2.07 -5.63 -12.22
C GLN A 12 -2.19 -4.48 -13.22
N SER A 13 -3.41 -4.11 -13.61
CA SER A 13 -3.65 -2.98 -14.49
C SER A 13 -3.29 -1.65 -13.81
N GLN A 14 -2.75 -0.71 -14.60
CA GLN A 14 -2.39 0.63 -14.14
C GLN A 14 -3.57 1.30 -13.42
N SER A 15 -4.74 1.30 -14.06
CA SER A 15 -5.95 1.93 -13.54
C SER A 15 -6.40 1.36 -12.19
N PHE A 16 -6.27 0.04 -11.99
CA PHE A 16 -6.61 -0.58 -10.71
C PHE A 16 -5.68 -0.13 -9.59
N ARG A 17 -4.38 -0.01 -9.86
CA ARG A 17 -3.42 0.53 -8.88
C ARG A 17 -3.65 2.00 -8.59
N ASP A 18 -3.93 2.80 -9.61
CA ASP A 18 -4.22 4.22 -9.43
C ASP A 18 -5.42 4.42 -8.50
N VAL A 19 -6.48 3.60 -8.66
CA VAL A 19 -7.63 3.60 -7.75
C VAL A 19 -7.23 3.20 -6.33
N LEU A 20 -6.43 2.14 -6.15
CA LEU A 20 -5.92 1.75 -4.83
C LEU A 20 -5.11 2.88 -4.18
N TYR A 21 -4.25 3.56 -4.94
CA TYR A 21 -3.48 4.70 -4.43
C TYR A 21 -4.37 5.89 -4.07
N ILE A 22 -5.40 6.20 -4.85
CA ILE A 22 -6.38 7.24 -4.50
C ILE A 22 -7.11 6.91 -3.20
N ILE A 23 -7.53 5.65 -3.03
CA ILE A 23 -8.19 5.18 -1.81
C ILE A 23 -7.24 5.26 -0.61
N ALA A 24 -6.01 4.75 -0.75
CA ALA A 24 -4.99 4.82 0.28
C ALA A 24 -4.67 6.27 0.69
N PHE A 25 -4.48 7.15 -0.29
CA PHE A 25 -4.21 8.56 -0.08
C PHE A 25 -5.37 9.27 0.64
N SER A 26 -6.62 8.97 0.25
CA SER A 26 -7.82 9.51 0.91
C SER A 26 -7.91 9.07 2.38
N LEU A 27 -7.60 7.80 2.67
CA LEU A 27 -7.52 7.27 4.04
C LEU A 27 -6.41 7.94 4.84
N PHE A 28 -5.25 8.20 4.24
CA PHE A 28 -4.19 8.95 4.89
C PHE A 28 -4.61 10.36 5.26
N ILE A 29 -5.26 11.10 4.35
CA ILE A 29 -5.79 12.44 4.66
C ILE A 29 -6.76 12.37 5.84
N GLN A 30 -7.68 11.41 5.84
CA GLN A 30 -8.64 11.25 6.94
C GLN A 30 -7.95 10.84 8.26
N GLY A 31 -6.96 9.96 8.19
CA GLY A 31 -6.16 9.54 9.34
C GLY A 31 -5.37 10.69 9.95
N LEU A 32 -4.67 11.47 9.13
CA LEU A 32 -3.93 12.67 9.53
C LEU A 32 -4.86 13.72 10.16
N ARG A 33 -6.06 13.94 9.61
CA ARG A 33 -7.07 14.81 10.25
C ARG A 33 -7.47 14.32 11.63
N GLY A 34 -7.56 13.01 11.84
CA GLY A 34 -7.86 12.41 13.15
C GLY A 34 -6.74 12.58 14.18
N LEU A 35 -5.48 12.74 13.75
CA LEU A 35 -4.33 12.97 14.62
C LEU A 35 -4.28 14.37 15.23
N ALA A 36 -5.03 15.33 14.68
CA ALA A 36 -5.01 16.72 15.17
C ALA A 36 -5.63 16.89 16.56
N GLY A 37 -6.49 15.96 17.01
CA GLY A 37 -7.12 15.99 18.33
C GLY A 37 -6.57 14.90 19.26
N PRO A 38 -6.28 15.19 20.55
CA PRO A 38 -5.70 14.22 21.48
C PRO A 38 -6.64 13.03 21.75
N THR A 39 -7.95 13.25 21.75
CA THR A 39 -8.96 12.20 21.95
C THR A 39 -9.25 11.39 20.69
N THR A 40 -8.96 11.93 19.50
CA THR A 40 -9.20 11.28 18.20
C THR A 40 -7.95 10.64 17.60
N ALA A 41 -6.77 10.92 18.17
CA ALA A 41 -5.48 10.50 17.62
C ALA A 41 -5.37 8.98 17.42
N VAL A 42 -5.83 8.18 18.38
CA VAL A 42 -5.78 6.71 18.27
C VAL A 42 -6.63 6.22 17.09
N ARG A 43 -7.81 6.82 16.87
CA ARG A 43 -8.68 6.46 15.75
C ARG A 43 -8.09 6.95 14.42
N GLY A 44 -7.52 8.15 14.38
CA GLY A 44 -6.82 8.69 13.21
C GLY A 44 -5.66 7.81 12.77
N ASN A 45 -4.82 7.38 13.72
CA ASN A 45 -3.70 6.48 13.43
C ASN A 45 -4.17 5.13 12.87
N ARG A 46 -5.26 4.55 13.41
CA ARG A 46 -5.81 3.29 12.87
C ARG A 46 -6.29 3.43 11.42
N ILE A 47 -6.93 4.55 11.07
CA ILE A 47 -7.37 4.81 9.70
C ILE A 47 -6.16 4.97 8.77
N ALA A 48 -5.11 5.67 9.22
CA ALA A 48 -3.87 5.81 8.47
C ALA A 48 -3.15 4.45 8.28
N ALA A 49 -3.13 3.59 9.29
CA ALA A 49 -2.53 2.25 9.20
C ALA A 49 -3.25 1.37 8.16
N VAL A 50 -4.57 1.47 8.04
CA VAL A 50 -5.33 0.80 6.96
C VAL A 50 -4.94 1.35 5.59
N GLY A 51 -4.80 2.67 5.46
CA GLY A 51 -4.29 3.31 4.24
C GLY A 51 -2.89 2.81 3.85
N MET A 52 -1.99 2.67 4.85
CA MET A 52 -0.65 2.13 4.64
C MET A 52 -0.68 0.68 4.13
N ALA A 53 -1.53 -0.18 4.71
CA ALA A 53 -1.66 -1.57 4.25
C ALA A 53 -2.13 -1.65 2.79
N ILE A 54 -3.09 -0.82 2.39
CA ILE A 54 -3.58 -0.76 1.00
C ILE A 54 -2.48 -0.31 0.06
N ALA A 55 -1.69 0.71 0.44
CA ALA A 55 -0.57 1.20 -0.35
C ALA A 55 0.49 0.11 -0.58
N VAL A 56 0.86 -0.63 0.48
CA VAL A 56 1.81 -1.75 0.38
C VAL A 56 1.31 -2.82 -0.59
N ILE A 57 0.02 -3.20 -0.51
CA ILE A 57 -0.57 -4.17 -1.43
C ILE A 57 -0.53 -3.65 -2.88
N ALA A 58 -0.86 -2.37 -3.11
CA ALA A 58 -0.80 -1.76 -4.44
C ALA A 58 0.62 -1.78 -5.03
N THR A 59 1.63 -1.56 -4.19
CA THR A 59 3.05 -1.66 -4.56
C THR A 59 3.43 -3.10 -4.90
N LEU A 60 3.09 -4.08 -4.06
CA LEU A 60 3.39 -5.50 -4.30
C LEU A 60 2.71 -6.07 -5.56
N LEU A 61 1.60 -5.47 -6.01
CA LEU A 61 0.95 -5.85 -7.27
C LEU A 61 1.73 -5.36 -8.50
N ASN A 62 2.82 -4.60 -8.34
CA ASN A 62 3.63 -4.08 -9.43
C ASN A 62 4.49 -5.19 -10.08
N PRO A 63 4.43 -5.43 -11.41
CA PRO A 63 5.14 -6.52 -12.06
C PRO A 63 6.65 -6.24 -12.18
N LEU A 64 7.07 -4.99 -11.96
CA LEU A 64 8.46 -4.55 -12.06
C LEU A 64 9.28 -4.88 -10.80
N GLU A 65 8.62 -5.29 -9.71
CA GLU A 65 9.29 -5.65 -8.45
C GLU A 65 9.85 -7.08 -8.54
N GLY A 66 11.02 -7.20 -9.17
CA GLY A 66 11.63 -8.50 -9.50
C GLY A 66 12.32 -9.22 -8.35
N ASN A 67 12.55 -8.59 -7.19
CA ASN A 67 13.32 -9.17 -6.09
C ASN A 67 12.51 -9.31 -4.79
N TRP A 68 11.63 -10.30 -4.76
CA TRP A 68 10.81 -10.69 -3.60
C TRP A 68 11.63 -10.98 -2.35
N GLY A 69 12.85 -11.52 -2.50
CA GLY A 69 13.74 -11.81 -1.38
C GLY A 69 14.12 -10.54 -0.60
N LEU A 70 14.51 -9.48 -1.31
CA LEU A 70 14.83 -8.18 -0.69
C LEU A 70 13.59 -7.50 -0.09
N ILE A 71 12.43 -7.63 -0.73
CA ILE A 71 11.17 -7.03 -0.24
C ILE A 71 10.78 -7.66 1.11
N VAL A 72 10.74 -8.99 1.18
CA VAL A 72 10.40 -9.71 2.42
C VAL A 72 11.43 -9.43 3.51
N LEU A 73 12.72 -9.42 3.17
CA LEU A 73 13.79 -9.11 4.12
C LEU A 73 13.67 -7.67 4.64
N GLY A 74 13.35 -6.71 3.77
CA GLY A 74 13.13 -5.31 4.16
C GLY A 74 11.91 -5.15 5.07
N ILE A 75 10.79 -5.80 4.75
CA ILE A 75 9.59 -5.80 5.62
C ILE A 75 9.91 -6.44 6.98
N ALA A 76 10.58 -7.58 7.00
CA ALA A 76 10.93 -8.29 8.24
C ALA A 76 11.84 -7.44 9.14
N LEU A 77 12.90 -6.86 8.59
CA LEU A 77 13.81 -6.01 9.37
C LEU A 77 13.12 -4.72 9.83
N GLY A 78 12.35 -4.07 8.96
CA GLY A 78 11.63 -2.84 9.30
C GLY A 78 10.58 -3.04 10.39
N THR A 79 9.81 -4.13 10.31
CA THR A 79 8.80 -4.47 11.33
C THR A 79 9.39 -5.01 12.64
N ALA A 80 10.59 -5.60 12.61
CA ALA A 80 11.26 -6.06 13.82
C ALA A 80 11.91 -4.93 14.63
N VAL A 81 12.36 -3.85 13.96
CA VAL A 81 13.06 -2.72 14.59
C VAL A 81 12.11 -1.58 15.00
N GLY A 82 11.08 -1.31 14.19
CA GLY A 82 10.13 -0.21 14.41
C GLY A 82 9.11 -0.50 15.50
#